data_AF-A0A1I7LW49-F1
#
_entry.id   AF-A0A1I7LW49-F1
#
_cell.length_a   1.000
_cell.length_b   1.000
_cell.length_c   1.000
_cell.angle_alpha   90.00
_cell.angle_beta   90.00
_cell.angle_gamma   90.00
#
_symmetry.space_group_name_H-M   'P 1'
#
loop_
_entity.id
_entity.type
_entity.pdbx_description
1 polymer ?
#
loop_
_entity_poly.entity_id
_entity_poly.type
_entity_poly.pdbx_seq_one_letter_code
_entity_poly.pdbx_strand_id
1 'polypeptide(L)'
;MGAVAGFGKPKAKREPVEVAEPKPLDKSLDQLLGVRKQRMDRYERERKDARQAWRAARDHFRGMKLAWREAVDGSKQFWAQARRDFMSMNTTSGQYQKSKAVYERMKQAAADERLRCMEALERCRARRAMFFTARARVLAANRQQEKLTIIRDEMRSLHQQEGA
;
A
#
# COMPACT_ATOMS: atom_id res chain seq x y z
N MET A 1 -36.53 84.31 -39.97
CA MET A 1 -35.08 84.56 -40.18
C MET A 1 -34.45 84.69 -38.80
N GLY A 2 -34.11 83.64 -38.04
CA GLY A 2 -33.17 82.56 -38.35
C GLY A 2 -31.96 82.70 -37.41
N ALA A 3 -32.17 82.56 -36.10
CA ALA A 3 -31.11 82.63 -35.09
C ALA A 3 -30.29 81.32 -35.11
N VAL A 4 -28.99 81.40 -35.44
CA VAL A 4 -28.11 80.24 -35.49
C VAL A 4 -27.35 80.14 -34.17
N ALA A 5 -27.50 78.97 -33.56
CA ALA A 5 -27.02 78.59 -32.25
C ALA A 5 -25.49 78.59 -32.14
N GLY A 6 -25.01 78.93 -30.93
CA GLY A 6 -23.59 78.87 -30.57
C GLY A 6 -23.04 77.46 -30.65
N PHE A 7 -21.88 77.32 -31.32
CA PHE A 7 -21.10 76.10 -31.31
C PHE A 7 -20.48 75.90 -29.93
N GLY A 8 -20.97 74.90 -29.20
CA GLY A 8 -20.40 74.47 -27.91
C GLY A 8 -18.95 74.03 -28.06
N LYS A 9 -18.13 74.31 -27.03
CA LYS A 9 -16.72 73.91 -26.93
C LYS A 9 -16.57 72.41 -27.26
N PRO A 10 -15.57 72.01 -28.07
CA PRO A 10 -15.32 70.60 -28.35
C PRO A 10 -15.03 69.87 -27.04
N LYS A 11 -15.78 68.80 -26.77
CA LYS A 11 -15.51 67.90 -25.64
C LYS A 11 -14.06 67.43 -25.72
N ALA A 12 -13.30 67.68 -24.66
CA ALA A 12 -11.94 67.17 -24.52
C ALA A 12 -11.95 65.67 -24.80
N LYS A 13 -11.17 65.24 -25.81
CA LYS A 13 -10.99 63.82 -26.12
C LYS A 13 -10.37 63.18 -24.88
N ARG A 14 -11.09 62.25 -24.25
CA ARG A 14 -10.53 61.42 -23.17
C ARG A 14 -9.42 60.58 -23.80
N GLU A 15 -8.19 60.79 -23.37
CA GLU A 15 -7.10 59.89 -23.73
C GLU A 15 -7.44 58.49 -23.20
N PRO A 16 -7.23 57.42 -23.98
CA PRO A 16 -7.39 56.07 -23.49
C PRO A 16 -6.40 55.88 -22.33
N VAL A 17 -6.91 55.67 -21.12
CA VAL A 17 -6.09 55.21 -20.00
C VAL A 17 -5.54 53.86 -20.41
N GLU A 18 -4.22 53.74 -20.57
CA GLU A 18 -3.55 52.45 -20.71
C GLU A 18 -3.81 51.67 -19.42
N VAL A 19 -4.83 50.81 -19.46
CA VAL A 19 -5.11 49.87 -18.39
C VAL A 19 -4.03 48.80 -18.49
N ALA A 20 -3.10 48.80 -17.53
CA ALA A 20 -2.08 47.76 -17.44
C ALA A 20 -2.76 46.39 -17.45
N GLU A 21 -2.40 45.55 -18.43
CA GLU A 21 -3.00 44.23 -18.55
C GLU A 21 -2.74 43.42 -17.27
N PRO A 22 -3.76 42.72 -16.73
CA PRO A 22 -3.59 41.92 -15.53
C PRO A 22 -2.55 40.83 -15.78
N LYS A 23 -1.50 40.84 -14.96
CA LYS A 23 -0.40 39.87 -15.04
C LYS A 23 -0.97 38.45 -14.94
N PRO A 24 -0.60 37.52 -15.84
CA PRO A 24 -1.13 36.17 -15.80
C PRO A 24 -0.72 35.48 -14.49
N LEU A 25 -1.70 34.91 -13.79
CA LEU A 25 -1.48 34.14 -12.56
C LEU A 25 -0.63 32.91 -12.87
N ASP A 26 0.45 32.70 -12.11
CA ASP A 26 1.30 31.51 -12.26
C ASP A 26 0.52 30.24 -11.85
N LYS A 27 0.27 29.36 -12.83
CA LYS A 27 -0.44 28.09 -12.64
C LYS A 27 0.50 26.93 -12.30
N SER A 28 1.81 27.16 -12.20
CA SER A 28 2.82 26.13 -11.98
C SER A 28 2.55 25.30 -10.71
N LEU A 29 2.14 25.95 -9.62
CA LEU A 29 1.83 25.30 -8.35
C LEU A 29 0.56 24.45 -8.41
N ASP A 30 -0.49 24.95 -9.07
CA ASP A 30 -1.74 24.21 -9.25
C ASP A 30 -1.55 22.98 -10.16
N GLN A 31 -0.73 23.10 -11.21
CA GLN A 31 -0.32 21.97 -12.04
C GLN A 31 0.50 20.93 -11.24
N LEU A 32 1.44 21.39 -10.40
CA LEU A 32 2.23 20.52 -9.53
C LEU A 32 1.35 19.75 -8.54
N LEU A 33 0.36 20.42 -7.92
CA LEU A 33 -0.62 19.79 -7.03
C LEU A 33 -1.46 18.75 -7.77
N GLY A 34 -1.85 19.01 -9.01
CA GLY A 34 -2.57 18.07 -9.87
C GLY A 34 -1.77 16.79 -10.16
N VAL A 35 -0.51 16.91 -10.60
CA VAL A 35 0.38 15.78 -10.84
C VAL A 35 0.66 14.99 -9.55
N ARG A 36 0.84 15.69 -8.42
CA ARG A 36 1.07 15.03 -7.13
C ARG A 36 -0.15 14.28 -6.64
N LYS A 37 -1.36 14.80 -6.82
CA LYS A 37 -2.61 14.08 -6.51
C LYS A 37 -2.66 12.74 -7.25
N GLN A 38 -2.38 12.73 -8.55
CA GLN A 38 -2.34 11.48 -9.34
C GLN A 38 -1.28 10.49 -8.81
N ARG A 39 -0.09 10.99 -8.42
CA ARG A 39 0.96 10.16 -7.81
C ARG A 39 0.54 9.61 -6.45
N MET A 40 -0.18 10.39 -5.63
CA MET A 40 -0.73 9.89 -4.36
C MET A 40 -1.74 8.77 -4.61
N ASP A 41 -2.69 8.95 -5.54
CA ASP A 41 -3.67 7.93 -5.89
C ASP A 41 -2.99 6.63 -6.34
N ARG A 42 -1.86 6.73 -7.03
CA ARG A 42 -1.02 5.58 -7.37
C ARG A 42 -0.38 4.94 -6.13
N TYR A 43 0.23 5.72 -5.23
CA TYR A 43 0.83 5.18 -4.00
C TYR A 43 -0.21 4.53 -3.07
N GLU A 44 -1.43 5.06 -3.02
CA GLU A 44 -2.51 4.46 -2.26
C GLU A 44 -2.94 3.11 -2.82
N ARG A 45 -3.02 2.99 -4.15
CA ARG A 45 -3.24 1.71 -4.84
C ARG A 45 -2.12 0.73 -4.54
N GLU A 46 -0.85 1.12 -4.74
CA GLU A 46 0.31 0.28 -4.41
C GLU A 46 0.30 -0.19 -2.95
N ARG A 47 -0.06 0.68 -2.00
CA ARG A 47 -0.21 0.33 -0.57
C ARG A 47 -1.34 -0.68 -0.36
N LYS A 48 -2.48 -0.50 -1.02
CA LYS A 48 -3.64 -1.41 -0.92
C LYS A 48 -3.27 -2.79 -1.46
N ASP A 49 -2.60 -2.85 -2.60
CA ASP A 49 -2.16 -4.09 -3.24
C ASP A 49 -1.11 -4.79 -2.36
N ALA A 50 -0.13 -4.05 -1.85
CA ALA A 50 0.86 -4.59 -0.90
C ALA A 50 0.20 -5.12 0.38
N ARG A 51 -0.85 -4.47 0.89
CA ARG A 51 -1.62 -4.94 2.04
C ARG A 51 -2.33 -6.26 1.75
N GLN A 52 -2.97 -6.37 0.59
CA GLN A 52 -3.65 -7.60 0.16
C GLN A 52 -2.64 -8.73 -0.02
N ALA A 53 -1.51 -8.48 -0.70
CA ALA A 53 -0.44 -9.45 -0.86
C ALA A 53 0.15 -9.92 0.48
N TRP A 54 0.34 -9.00 1.43
CA TRP A 54 0.79 -9.38 2.78
C TRP A 54 -0.24 -10.23 3.52
N ARG A 55 -1.54 -9.90 3.45
CA ARG A 55 -2.61 -10.71 4.05
C ARG A 55 -2.64 -12.12 3.45
N ALA A 56 -2.64 -12.23 2.12
CA ALA A 56 -2.61 -13.51 1.43
C ALA A 56 -1.39 -14.34 1.83
N ALA A 57 -0.19 -13.75 1.88
CA ALA A 57 1.01 -14.44 2.33
C ALA A 57 0.93 -14.90 3.80
N ARG A 58 0.29 -14.10 4.67
CA ARG A 58 0.08 -14.46 6.08
C ARG A 58 -0.89 -15.63 6.23
N ASP A 59 -1.98 -15.64 5.46
CA ASP A 59 -2.97 -16.71 5.50
C ASP A 59 -2.40 -18.00 4.92
N HIS A 60 -1.63 -17.91 3.83
CA HIS A 60 -0.86 -19.03 3.30
C HIS A 60 0.14 -19.61 4.32
N PHE A 61 0.93 -18.76 4.99
CA PHE A 61 1.83 -19.19 6.05
C PHE A 61 1.08 -19.89 7.20
N ARG A 62 -0.09 -19.38 7.61
CA ARG A 62 -0.91 -20.01 8.65
C ARG A 62 -1.37 -21.41 8.21
N GLY A 63 -1.79 -21.57 6.96
CA GLY A 63 -2.14 -22.86 6.39
C GLY A 63 -0.97 -23.85 6.41
N MET A 64 0.21 -23.44 5.92
CA MET A 64 1.42 -24.28 5.95
C MET A 64 1.85 -24.64 7.38
N LYS A 65 1.73 -23.70 8.32
CA LYS A 65 2.03 -23.95 9.73
C LYS A 65 1.07 -24.96 10.35
N LEU A 66 -0.21 -24.91 10.00
CA LEU A 66 -1.20 -25.87 10.46
C LEU A 66 -0.91 -27.26 9.90
N ALA A 67 -0.67 -27.37 8.59
CA ALA A 67 -0.32 -28.63 7.93
C ALA A 67 0.94 -29.27 8.54
N TRP A 68 1.98 -28.49 8.81
CA TRP A 68 3.17 -28.97 9.51
C TRP A 68 2.84 -29.53 10.91
N ARG A 69 2.00 -28.84 11.69
CA ARG A 69 1.60 -29.30 13.03
C ARG A 69 0.81 -30.60 12.96
N GLU A 70 -0.14 -30.68 12.02
CA GLU A 70 -0.93 -31.89 11.78
C GLU A 70 -0.06 -33.06 11.36
N ALA A 71 0.93 -32.85 10.49
CA ALA A 71 1.89 -33.88 10.09
C ALA A 71 2.73 -34.39 11.28
N VAL A 72 3.21 -33.46 12.13
CA VAL A 72 3.96 -33.81 13.35
C VAL A 72 3.09 -34.61 14.31
N ASP A 73 1.88 -34.13 14.60
CA ASP A 73 0.98 -34.78 15.55
C ASP A 73 0.50 -36.13 15.03
N GLY A 74 0.17 -36.23 13.73
CA GLY A 74 -0.15 -37.50 13.07
C GLY A 74 1.00 -38.51 13.16
N SER A 75 2.24 -38.08 12.93
CA SER A 75 3.42 -38.96 13.07
C SER A 75 3.61 -39.48 14.49
N LYS A 76 3.38 -38.62 15.51
CA LYS A 76 3.47 -38.99 16.93
C LYS A 76 2.36 -39.95 17.33
N GLN A 77 1.12 -39.68 16.91
CA GLN A 77 -0.03 -40.53 17.19
C GLN A 77 0.13 -41.91 16.57
N PHE A 78 0.56 -41.95 15.29
CA PHE A 78 0.86 -43.20 14.60
C PHE A 78 1.93 -44.00 15.35
N TRP A 79 3.03 -43.36 15.75
CA TRP A 79 4.10 -44.06 16.46
C TRP A 79 3.67 -44.55 17.85
N ALA A 80 2.90 -43.74 18.58
CA ALA A 80 2.34 -44.12 19.87
C ALA A 80 1.37 -45.31 19.74
N GLN A 81 0.57 -45.35 18.68
CA GLN A 81 -0.31 -46.48 18.39
C GLN A 81 0.50 -47.74 18.05
N ALA A 82 1.44 -47.66 17.11
CA ALA A 82 2.28 -48.79 16.72
C ALA A 82 3.06 -49.38 17.90
N ARG A 83 3.56 -48.53 18.81
CA ARG A 83 4.21 -48.98 20.06
C ARG A 83 3.24 -49.68 21.00
N ARG A 84 2.03 -49.14 21.18
CA ARG A 84 1.00 -49.79 22.00
C ARG A 84 0.65 -51.16 21.45
N ASP A 85 0.40 -51.27 20.14
CA ASP A 85 0.03 -52.53 19.48
C ASP A 85 1.13 -53.59 19.56
N PHE A 86 2.40 -53.19 19.53
CA PHE A 86 3.51 -54.11 19.72
C PHE A 86 3.62 -54.56 21.19
N MET A 87 3.50 -53.63 22.14
CA MET A 87 3.59 -53.94 23.57
C MET A 87 2.41 -54.77 24.08
N SER A 88 1.22 -54.61 23.48
CA SER A 88 0.06 -55.44 23.77
C SER A 88 0.06 -56.77 23.02
N MET A 89 1.15 -57.11 22.31
CA MET A 89 1.29 -58.32 21.50
C MET A 89 0.22 -58.47 20.39
N ASN A 90 -0.41 -57.36 19.97
CA ASN A 90 -1.39 -57.34 18.88
C ASN A 90 -0.71 -57.37 17.50
N THR A 91 0.59 -57.11 17.43
CA THR A 91 1.38 -57.09 16.19
C THR A 91 2.65 -57.89 16.33
N THR A 92 3.14 -58.44 15.21
CA THR A 92 4.39 -59.19 15.17
C THR A 92 5.60 -58.26 15.10
N SER A 93 6.79 -58.78 15.45
CA SER A 93 8.05 -58.03 15.29
C SER A 93 8.26 -57.52 13.86
N GLY A 94 7.95 -58.32 12.84
CA GLY A 94 8.03 -57.91 11.44
C GLY A 94 7.07 -56.77 11.09
N GLN A 95 5.85 -56.78 11.63
CA GLN A 95 4.89 -55.68 11.47
C GLN A 95 5.36 -54.41 12.19
N TYR A 96 5.93 -54.53 13.39
CA TYR A 96 6.48 -53.40 14.13
C TYR A 96 7.65 -52.74 13.38
N GLN A 97 8.57 -53.51 12.79
CA GLN A 97 9.64 -52.95 11.97
C GLN A 97 9.12 -52.22 10.72
N LYS A 98 8.06 -52.74 10.08
CA LYS A 98 7.37 -52.03 8.99
C LYS A 98 6.77 -50.71 9.48
N SER A 99 6.08 -50.71 10.61
CA SER A 99 5.53 -49.49 11.22
C SER A 99 6.62 -48.47 11.57
N LYS A 100 7.78 -48.91 12.05
CA LYS A 100 8.94 -48.03 12.28
C LYS A 100 9.43 -47.37 10.98
N ALA A 101 9.53 -48.13 9.89
CA ALA A 101 9.90 -47.56 8.60
C ALA A 101 8.86 -46.54 8.08
N VAL A 102 7.57 -46.79 8.29
CA VAL A 102 6.50 -45.84 7.97
C VAL A 102 6.63 -44.57 8.82
N TYR A 103 6.88 -44.71 10.13
CA TYR A 103 7.07 -43.56 11.03
C TYR A 103 8.24 -42.68 10.59
N GLU A 104 9.38 -43.25 10.22
CA GLU A 104 10.52 -42.45 9.73
C GLU A 104 10.19 -41.69 8.45
N ARG A 105 9.40 -42.29 7.53
CA ARG A 105 8.90 -41.56 6.35
C ARG A 105 7.96 -40.42 6.73
N MET A 106 7.05 -40.63 7.68
CA MET A 106 6.15 -39.58 8.16
C MET A 106 6.92 -38.44 8.83
N LYS A 107 7.96 -38.77 9.59
CA LYS A 107 8.85 -37.80 10.23
C LYS A 107 9.62 -36.98 9.19
N GLN A 108 10.11 -37.61 8.13
CA GLN A 108 10.74 -36.90 7.01
C GLN A 108 9.74 -35.98 6.30
N ALA A 109 8.54 -36.46 5.99
CA ALA A 109 7.48 -35.64 5.39
C ALA A 109 7.13 -34.42 6.27
N ALA A 110 7.07 -34.59 7.59
CA ALA A 110 6.87 -33.47 8.52
C ALA A 110 8.05 -32.47 8.52
N ALA A 111 9.28 -32.94 8.29
CA ALA A 111 10.45 -32.06 8.12
C ALA A 111 10.38 -31.27 6.80
N ASP A 112 9.92 -31.88 5.72
CA ASP A 112 9.73 -31.21 4.43
C ASP A 112 8.64 -30.13 4.54
N GLU A 113 7.53 -30.42 5.24
CA GLU A 113 6.49 -29.42 5.53
C GLU A 113 7.00 -28.28 6.41
N ARG A 114 7.92 -28.56 7.35
CA ARG A 114 8.57 -27.51 8.13
C ARG A 114 9.39 -26.58 7.23
N LEU A 115 10.13 -27.13 6.27
CA LEU A 115 10.92 -26.33 5.33
C LEU A 115 10.01 -25.40 4.51
N ARG A 116 8.92 -25.93 3.96
CA ARG A 116 7.88 -25.15 3.24
C ARG A 116 7.28 -24.06 4.12
N CYS A 117 7.02 -24.35 5.39
CA CYS A 117 6.53 -23.38 6.36
C CYS A 117 7.52 -22.24 6.59
N MET A 118 8.82 -22.53 6.69
CA MET A 118 9.88 -21.53 6.83
C MET A 118 10.00 -20.64 5.58
N GLU A 119 9.93 -21.23 4.38
CA GLU A 119 9.91 -20.46 3.13
C GLU A 119 8.70 -19.53 3.07
N ALA A 120 7.51 -20.03 3.45
CA ALA A 120 6.30 -19.22 3.51
C ALA A 120 6.41 -18.08 4.54
N LEU A 121 7.08 -18.30 5.67
CA LEU A 121 7.37 -17.27 6.67
C LEU A 121 8.23 -16.15 6.09
N GLU A 122 9.31 -16.49 5.39
CA GLU A 122 10.20 -15.50 4.76
C GLU A 122 9.47 -14.69 3.69
N ARG A 123 8.65 -15.35 2.85
CA ARG A 123 7.78 -14.64 1.89
C ARG A 123 6.82 -13.69 2.60
N CYS A 124 6.21 -14.11 3.70
CA CYS A 124 5.33 -13.26 4.51
C CYS A 124 6.06 -12.04 5.08
N ARG A 125 7.30 -12.22 5.59
CA ARG A 125 8.15 -11.14 6.08
C ARG A 125 8.52 -10.15 4.98
N ALA A 126 8.89 -10.63 3.80
CA ALA A 126 9.19 -9.79 2.64
C ALA A 126 7.96 -8.96 2.22
N ARG A 127 6.77 -9.56 2.11
CA ARG A 127 5.53 -8.84 1.80
C ARG A 127 5.15 -7.83 2.87
N ARG A 128 5.38 -8.16 4.16
CA ARG A 128 5.22 -7.22 5.27
C ARG A 128 6.10 -5.99 5.06
N ALA A 129 7.38 -6.18 4.79
CA ALA A 129 8.32 -5.08 4.56
C ALA A 129 7.86 -4.18 3.42
N MET A 130 7.46 -4.77 2.28
CA MET A 130 6.91 -4.01 1.15
C MET A 130 5.69 -3.16 1.53
N PHE A 131 4.75 -3.72 2.29
CA PHE A 131 3.58 -2.98 2.76
C PHE A 131 3.96 -1.79 3.65
N PHE A 132 4.87 -1.97 4.61
CA PHE A 132 5.30 -0.87 5.48
C PHE A 132 6.08 0.20 4.73
N THR A 133 6.90 -0.18 3.73
CA THR A 133 7.55 0.76 2.83
C THR A 133 6.53 1.55 2.01
N ALA A 134 5.53 0.90 1.42
CA ALA A 134 4.46 1.56 0.68
C ALA A 134 3.63 2.50 1.59
N ARG A 135 3.33 2.07 2.82
CA ARG A 135 2.65 2.90 3.82
C ARG A 135 3.47 4.14 4.16
N ALA A 136 4.78 4.00 4.36
CA ALA A 136 5.66 5.13 4.66
C ALA A 136 5.70 6.13 3.50
N ARG A 137 5.71 5.66 2.25
CA ARG A 137 5.63 6.51 1.04
C ARG A 137 4.33 7.31 0.99
N VAL A 138 3.18 6.68 1.26
CA VAL A 138 1.89 7.40 1.32
C VAL A 138 1.91 8.48 2.41
N LEU A 139 2.40 8.18 3.60
CA LEU A 139 2.50 9.17 4.68
C LEU A 139 3.44 10.33 4.34
N ALA A 140 4.57 10.05 3.68
CA ALA A 140 5.48 11.08 3.21
C ALA A 140 4.84 11.95 2.12
N ALA A 141 4.12 11.33 1.18
CA ALA A 141 3.41 12.04 0.11
C ALA A 141 2.31 12.96 0.66
N ASN A 142 1.49 12.48 1.60
CA ASN A 142 0.45 13.28 2.25
C ASN A 142 1.03 14.51 2.94
N ARG A 143 2.11 14.35 3.73
CA ARG A 143 2.79 15.48 4.37
C ARG A 143 3.32 16.50 3.38
N GLN A 144 3.84 16.06 2.23
CA GLN A 144 4.29 16.97 1.18
C GLN A 144 3.11 17.68 0.49
N GLN A 145 1.99 16.97 0.28
CA GLN A 145 0.78 17.54 -0.33
C GLN A 145 0.14 18.60 0.59
N GLU A 146 0.06 18.33 1.89
CA GLU A 146 -0.42 19.28 2.91
C GLU A 146 0.41 20.56 2.88
N LYS A 147 1.74 20.44 2.88
CA LYS A 147 2.65 21.60 2.80
C LYS A 147 2.42 22.45 1.56
N LEU A 148 2.27 21.82 0.38
CA LEU A 148 2.05 22.55 -0.87
C LEU A 148 0.67 23.22 -0.91
N THR A 149 -0.34 22.58 -0.30
CA THR A 149 -1.68 23.18 -0.17
C THR A 149 -1.61 24.45 0.70
N ILE A 150 -0.90 24.39 1.83
CA ILE A 150 -0.69 25.55 2.70
C ILE A 150 -0.01 26.70 1.94
N ILE A 151 1.12 26.41 1.25
CA ILE A 151 1.84 27.41 0.47
C ILE A 151 0.94 28.05 -0.60
N ARG A 152 0.13 27.24 -1.29
CA ARG A 152 -0.82 27.75 -2.30
C ARG A 152 -1.83 28.71 -1.65
N ASP A 153 -2.38 28.35 -0.51
CA ASP A 153 -3.41 29.13 0.17
C ASP A 153 -2.82 30.43 0.74
N GLU A 154 -1.58 30.40 1.26
CA GLU A 154 -0.81 31.59 1.66
C GLU A 154 -0.53 32.52 0.46
N MET A 155 -0.04 31.98 -0.67
CA MET A 155 0.21 32.76 -1.87
C MET A 155 -1.07 33.43 -2.40
N ARG A 156 -2.20 32.72 -2.40
CA ARG A 156 -3.50 33.29 -2.80
C ARG A 156 -3.95 34.40 -1.85
N SER A 157 -3.73 34.24 -0.55
CA SER A 157 -4.06 35.25 0.46
C SER A 157 -3.21 36.51 0.29
N LEU A 158 -1.90 36.37 0.02
CA LEU A 158 -1.00 37.49 -0.24
C LEU A 158 -1.40 38.26 -1.52
N HIS A 159 -1.72 37.56 -2.61
CA HIS A 159 -2.18 38.21 -3.85
C HIS A 159 -3.50 38.98 -3.65
N GLN A 160 -4.39 38.51 -2.76
CA GLN A 160 -5.62 39.22 -2.42
C GLN A 160 -5.37 40.46 -1.56
N GLN A 161 -4.32 40.47 -0.73
CA GLN A 161 -3.92 41.63 0.08
C GLN A 161 -3.19 42.70 -0.74
N GLU A 162 -2.39 42.30 -1.74
CA GLU A 162 -1.69 43.24 -2.64
C GLU A 162 -2.62 43.85 -3.72
N GLY A 163 -3.74 43.18 -4.03
CA GLY A 163 -4.74 43.64 -4.99
C GLY A 163 -5.94 44.39 -4.39
N ALA A 164 -5.99 44.54 -3.06
CA ALA A 164 -6.98 45.33 -2.32
C ALA A 164 -6.39 46.68 -1.90
#